data_AF-A0A8X6IK77-F1
#
_entry.id   AF-A0A8X6IK77-F1
#
_cell.length_a   1.000
_cell.length_b   1.000
_cell.length_c   1.000
_cell.angle_alpha   90.00
_cell.angle_beta   90.00
_cell.angle_gamma   90.00
#
_symmetry.space_group_name_H-M   'P 1'
#
loop_
_entity.id
_entity.type
_entity.pdbx_description
1 polymer ?
#
loop_
_entity_poly.entity_id
_entity_poly.type
_entity_poly.pdbx_seq_one_letter_code
_entity_poly.pdbx_strand_id
1 'polypeptide(L)'
;MRVVQEQLPLQNSVQMKNIMTILKYQCRTGRPLPLTRDGLAKNPERSPLEILSFEAWKRNCAHMCIEAPSVQVNRSTEKMIFGQQFLEGTGYDFCLMNKIL
;
A
#
# COMPACT_ATOMS: atom_id res chain seq x y z
N MET A 1 -17.43 19.59 4.40
CA MET A 1 -16.90 19.06 3.13
C MET A 1 -18.06 18.73 2.21
N ARG A 2 -18.36 19.60 1.24
CA ARG A 2 -19.52 19.47 0.34
C ARG A 2 -19.12 19.91 -1.08
N VAL A 3 -18.02 19.37 -1.61
CA VAL A 3 -17.55 19.73 -2.95
C VAL A 3 -16.83 18.57 -3.64
N VAL A 4 -17.42 17.36 -3.68
CA VAL A 4 -17.05 16.30 -4.66
C VAL A 4 -18.23 15.32 -4.83
N GLN A 5 -19.46 15.82 -4.92
CA GLN A 5 -20.64 14.93 -5.06
C GLN A 5 -21.36 15.07 -6.40
N GLU A 6 -20.87 15.93 -7.29
CA GLU A 6 -21.47 16.11 -8.61
C GLU A 6 -20.61 15.46 -9.69
N GLN A 7 -21.28 14.54 -10.40
CA GLN A 7 -20.94 13.99 -11.72
C GLN A 7 -19.80 12.96 -11.78
N LEU A 8 -20.12 11.72 -11.40
CA LEU A 8 -19.54 10.55 -12.04
C LEU A 8 -20.66 9.79 -12.77
N PRO A 9 -20.53 9.47 -14.08
CA PRO A 9 -21.58 8.80 -14.82
C PRO A 9 -21.88 7.43 -14.20
N LEU A 10 -23.17 7.17 -13.94
CA LEU A 10 -23.72 5.92 -13.38
C LEU A 10 -23.52 4.67 -14.27
N GLN A 11 -22.71 4.73 -15.32
CA GLN A 11 -22.76 3.74 -16.40
C GLN A 11 -21.85 2.51 -16.24
N ASN A 12 -21.05 2.38 -15.17
CA ASN A 12 -20.34 1.13 -14.88
C ASN A 12 -20.10 0.97 -13.37
N SER A 13 -20.91 0.14 -12.70
CA SER A 13 -20.86 -0.05 -11.24
C SER A 13 -19.48 -0.51 -10.73
N VAL A 14 -18.73 -1.27 -11.54
CA VAL A 14 -17.35 -1.70 -11.23
C VAL A 14 -16.37 -0.53 -11.32
N GLN A 15 -16.46 0.30 -12.36
CA GLN A 15 -15.59 1.47 -12.51
C GLN A 15 -15.81 2.47 -11.37
N MET A 16 -17.07 2.69 -10.98
CA MET A 16 -17.40 3.57 -9.86
C MET A 16 -16.81 3.06 -8.53
N LYS A 17 -16.89 1.75 -8.27
CA LYS A 17 -16.25 1.14 -7.09
C LYS A 17 -14.74 1.35 -7.10
N ASN A 18 -14.07 1.14 -8.23
CA ASN A 18 -12.62 1.31 -8.34
C ASN A 18 -12.20 2.77 -8.11
N ILE A 19 -12.89 3.73 -8.75
CA ILE A 19 -12.65 5.16 -8.56
C ILE A 19 -12.84 5.53 -7.09
N MET A 20 -13.93 5.06 -6.47
CA MET A 20 -14.21 5.33 -5.07
C MET A 20 -13.14 4.75 -4.14
N THR A 21 -12.62 3.55 -4.44
CA THR A 21 -11.51 2.95 -3.69
C THR A 21 -10.25 3.80 -3.79
N ILE A 22 -9.90 4.27 -4.99
CA ILE A 22 -8.75 5.16 -5.21
C ILE A 22 -8.90 6.46 -4.42
N LEU A 23 -10.06 7.12 -4.54
CA LEU A 23 -10.32 8.39 -3.85
C LEU A 23 -10.26 8.24 -2.32
N LYS A 24 -10.87 7.17 -1.78
CA LYS A 24 -10.78 6.86 -0.35
C LYS A 24 -9.34 6.66 0.09
N TYR A 25 -8.56 5.93 -0.70
CA TYR A 25 -7.15 5.70 -0.40
C TYR A 25 -6.34 7.00 -0.43
N GLN A 26 -6.52 7.85 -1.44
CA GLN A 26 -5.78 9.11 -1.53
C GLN A 26 -6.13 10.09 -0.41
N CYS A 27 -7.38 10.13 0.04
CA CYS A 27 -7.84 11.10 1.04
C CYS A 27 -7.78 10.59 2.50
N ARG A 28 -7.28 9.37 2.75
CA ARG A 28 -7.38 8.72 4.07
C ARG A 28 -6.65 9.43 5.21
N THR A 29 -5.63 10.23 4.91
CA THR A 29 -4.85 10.97 5.92
C THR A 29 -5.42 12.36 6.22
N GLY A 30 -6.62 12.68 5.71
CA GLY A 30 -7.23 14.02 5.81
C GLY A 30 -6.65 15.04 4.83
N ARG A 31 -5.58 14.69 4.09
CA ARG A 31 -5.03 15.44 2.95
C ARG A 31 -4.85 14.51 1.76
N PRO A 32 -5.06 14.96 0.51
CA PRO A 32 -4.84 14.11 -0.66
C PRO A 32 -3.37 13.68 -0.78
N LEU A 33 -3.14 12.37 -0.80
CA LEU A 33 -1.87 11.75 -1.16
C LEU A 33 -1.85 11.52 -2.68
N PRO A 34 -0.98 12.21 -3.44
CA PRO A 34 -0.87 11.96 -4.87
C PRO A 34 -0.33 10.56 -5.13
N LEU A 35 -0.74 9.94 -6.24
CA LEU A 35 -0.23 8.63 -6.67
C LEU A 35 1.13 8.79 -7.37
N THR A 36 2.10 9.34 -6.65
CA THR A 36 3.47 9.60 -7.11
C THR A 36 4.46 9.23 -6.01
N ARG A 37 5.76 9.21 -6.32
CA ARG A 37 6.81 8.98 -5.32
C ARG A 37 6.70 9.91 -4.11
N ASP A 38 6.32 11.17 -4.33
CA ASP A 38 6.24 12.18 -3.27
C ASP A 38 5.04 11.94 -2.36
N GLY A 39 3.94 11.43 -2.91
CA GLY A 39 2.79 11.02 -2.10
C GLY A 39 3.04 9.71 -1.35
N LEU A 40 3.75 8.77 -1.97
CA LEU A 40 4.17 7.52 -1.32
C LEU A 40 5.12 7.78 -0.15
N ALA A 41 6.13 8.64 -0.33
CA ALA A 41 7.10 8.99 0.71
C ALA A 41 6.46 9.72 1.91
N LYS A 42 5.35 10.44 1.70
CA LYS A 42 4.60 11.14 2.76
C LYS A 42 3.57 10.26 3.45
N ASN A 43 3.42 9.01 3.02
CA ASN A 43 2.39 8.13 3.53
C ASN A 43 2.88 7.41 4.81
N PRO A 44 2.28 7.69 5.98
CA PRO A 44 2.74 7.13 7.26
C PRO A 44 2.51 5.62 7.38
N GLU A 45 1.61 5.06 6.57
CA GLU A 45 1.35 3.62 6.58
C GLU A 45 2.14 2.89 5.49
N ARG A 46 3.17 3.47 4.88
CA ARG A 46 3.97 2.79 3.85
C ARG A 46 5.35 2.44 4.39
N SER A 47 5.81 1.28 3.98
CA SER A 47 7.04 0.71 4.53
C SER A 47 8.26 1.34 3.86
N PRO A 48 9.38 1.49 4.57
CA PRO A 48 10.63 1.94 3.97
C PRO A 48 11.04 1.10 2.75
N LEU A 49 10.79 -0.22 2.80
CA LEU A 49 11.07 -1.11 1.68
C LEU A 49 10.15 -0.86 0.48
N GLU A 50 8.89 -0.53 0.73
CA GLU A 50 7.96 -0.17 -0.34
C GLU A 50 8.41 1.12 -1.04
N ILE A 51 8.78 2.15 -0.26
CA ILE A 51 9.32 3.41 -0.78
C ILE A 51 10.62 3.17 -1.57
N LEU A 52 11.52 2.34 -1.05
CA LEU A 52 12.79 1.97 -1.71
C LEU A 52 12.55 1.28 -3.06
N SER A 53 11.52 0.44 -3.16
CA SER A 53 11.21 -0.39 -4.33
C SER A 53 10.48 0.33 -5.47
N PHE A 54 9.91 1.51 -5.23
CA PHE A 54 9.06 2.20 -6.20
C PHE A 54 9.84 3.03 -7.23
N GLU A 55 10.45 4.14 -6.79
CA GLU A 55 11.20 5.07 -7.63
C GLU A 55 12.39 5.66 -6.85
N ALA A 56 13.35 6.29 -7.54
CA ALA A 56 14.46 7.01 -6.93
C ALA A 56 15.33 6.15 -5.97
N TRP A 57 15.51 4.87 -6.29
CA TRP A 57 16.29 3.86 -5.54
C TRP A 57 17.54 4.41 -4.85
N LYS A 58 18.47 5.07 -5.60
CA LYS A 58 19.75 5.52 -5.03
C LYS A 58 19.55 6.51 -3.87
N ARG A 59 18.60 7.42 -4.03
CA ARG A 59 18.26 8.43 -3.03
C ARG A 59 17.62 7.76 -1.80
N ASN A 60 16.65 6.87 -2.03
CA ASN A 60 15.94 6.21 -0.94
C ASN A 60 16.87 5.26 -0.16
N CYS A 61 17.78 4.58 -0.85
CA CYS A 61 18.82 3.76 -0.24
C CYS A 61 19.72 4.61 0.67
N ALA A 62 20.19 5.77 0.18
CA ALA A 62 20.98 6.69 1.00
C ALA A 62 20.22 7.17 2.26
N HIS A 63 18.94 7.53 2.12
CA HIS A 63 18.10 7.91 3.27
C HIS A 63 17.95 6.77 4.28
N MET A 64 17.69 5.54 3.83
CA MET A 64 17.57 4.38 4.71
C MET A 64 18.87 4.06 5.45
N CYS A 65 20.02 4.23 4.81
CA CYS A 65 21.32 4.06 5.47
C CYS A 65 21.55 5.10 6.58
N ILE A 66 21.03 6.31 6.42
CA ILE A 66 21.15 7.39 7.41
C ILE A 66 20.17 7.20 8.58
N GLU A 67 18.91 6.92 8.27
CA GLU A 67 17.85 6.77 9.28
C GLU A 67 17.90 5.43 10.01
N ALA A 68 18.53 4.42 9.40
CA ALA A 68 18.63 3.04 9.90
C ALA A 68 17.31 2.50 10.47
N PRO A 69 16.18 2.59 9.74
CA PRO A 69 14.89 2.20 10.28
C PRO A 69 14.84 0.70 10.54
N SER A 70 14.27 0.29 11.69
CA SER A 70 13.99 -1.11 11.94
C SER A 70 12.87 -1.59 11.01
N VAL A 71 13.20 -2.44 10.04
CA VAL A 71 12.21 -3.01 9.12
C VAL A 71 11.60 -4.25 9.76
N GLN A 72 10.30 -4.18 10.06
CA GLN A 72 9.51 -5.36 10.45
C GLN A 72 8.87 -6.00 9.21
N VAL A 73 8.86 -7.34 9.15
CA VAL A 73 8.33 -8.11 8.01
C VAL A 73 6.88 -8.50 8.27
N ASN A 74 6.00 -7.51 8.28
CA ASN A 74 4.60 -7.70 8.68
C ASN A 74 3.62 -7.53 7.53
N ARG A 75 4.01 -6.90 6.42
CA ARG A 75 3.16 -6.65 5.27
C ARG A 75 3.60 -7.47 4.08
N SER A 76 2.69 -7.60 3.13
CA SER A 76 2.88 -8.39 1.93
C SER A 76 4.10 -7.98 1.13
N THR A 77 4.36 -6.68 0.97
CA THR A 77 5.53 -6.18 0.24
C THR A 77 6.84 -6.65 0.89
N GLU A 78 6.98 -6.55 2.21
CA GLU A 78 8.19 -7.05 2.88
C GLU A 78 8.30 -8.57 2.74
N LYS A 79 7.19 -9.29 2.96
CA LYS A 79 7.16 -10.75 2.83
C LYS A 79 7.58 -11.21 1.43
N MET A 80 7.10 -10.54 0.38
CA MET A 80 7.52 -10.78 -1.00
C MET A 80 9.03 -10.56 -1.20
N ILE A 81 9.57 -9.44 -0.70
CA ILE A 81 11.00 -9.11 -0.81
C ILE A 81 11.87 -10.18 -0.14
N PHE A 82 11.44 -10.70 1.02
CA PHE A 82 12.16 -11.74 1.76
C PHE A 82 11.80 -13.17 1.34
N GLY A 83 11.03 -13.37 0.28
CA GLY A 83 10.66 -14.71 -0.20
C GLY A 83 9.73 -15.50 0.73
N GLN A 84 8.95 -14.81 1.57
CA GLN A 84 7.94 -15.39 2.45
C GLN A 84 6.54 -15.35 1.80
N GLN A 85 5.63 -16.21 2.28
CA GLN A 85 4.22 -16.11 1.92
C GLN A 85 3.64 -14.78 2.37
N PHE A 86 3.08 -14.01 1.43
CA PHE A 86 2.47 -12.70 1.65
C PHE A 86 1.00 -12.82 2.08
N LEU A 87 0.44 -11.74 2.67
CA LEU A 87 -0.83 -11.78 3.39
C LEU A 87 -2.05 -11.43 2.50
N GLU A 88 -2.06 -11.89 1.25
CA GLU A 88 -3.20 -11.75 0.35
C GLU A 88 -3.60 -13.10 -0.26
N GLY A 89 -4.89 -13.24 -0.58
CA GLY A 89 -5.41 -14.42 -1.26
C GLY A 89 -5.18 -15.71 -0.47
N THR A 90 -4.40 -16.63 -1.02
CA THR A 90 -4.10 -17.95 -0.41
C THR A 90 -3.15 -17.87 0.79
N GLY A 91 -2.48 -16.73 1.01
CA GLY A 91 -1.68 -16.46 2.20
C GLY A 91 -2.37 -15.58 3.22
N TYR A 92 -3.68 -15.35 3.06
CA TYR A 92 -4.50 -14.67 4.06
C TYR A 92 -4.51 -15.44 5.39
N ASP A 93 -5.08 -14.85 6.45
CA ASP A 93 -5.00 -15.27 7.86
C ASP A 93 -5.59 -16.67 8.16
N PHE A 94 -4.97 -17.71 7.60
CA PHE A 94 -5.26 -19.11 7.81
C PHE A 94 -3.99 -19.94 7.57
N CYS A 95 -3.90 -21.08 8.23
CA CYS A 95 -2.88 -22.08 7.96
C CYS A 95 -3.56 -23.44 7.76
N LEU A 96 -3.06 -24.22 6.81
CA LEU A 96 -3.51 -25.58 6.62
C LEU A 96 -2.75 -26.47 7.61
N MET A 97 -3.50 -27.12 8.49
CA MET A 97 -2.96 -28.07 9.46
C MET A 97 -3.17 -29.48 8.95
N ASN A 98 -2.25 -30.39 9.27
CA ASN A 98 -2.43 -31.80 8.98
C ASN A 98 -3.67 -32.34 9.70
N LYS A 99 -4.42 -33.20 9.02
CA LYS A 99 -5.51 -33.94 9.65
C LYS A 99 -4.91 -34.96 10.62
N ILE A 100 -5.13 -34.75 11.92
CA ILE A 100 -4.76 -35.74 12.94
C ILE A 100 -5.77 -36.90 12.80
N LEU A 101 -5.28 -38.10 12.52
CA LEU A 101 -6.04 -39.35 12.47
C LEU A 101 -6.06 -40.02 13.84
#